data_AF-A0A3M2DQW6-F1
#
_entry.id   AF-A0A3M2DQW6-F1
#
_cell.length_a   1.000
_cell.length_b   1.000
_cell.length_c   1.000
_cell.angle_alpha   90.00
_cell.angle_beta   90.00
_cell.angle_gamma   90.00
#
_symmetry.space_group_name_H-M   'P 1'
#
loop_
_entity.id
_entity.type
_entity.pdbx_description
1 polymer ?
#
loop_
_entity_poly.entity_id
_entity_poly.type
_entity_poly.pdbx_seq_one_letter_code
_entity_poly.pdbx_strand_id
1 'polypeptide(L)'
;GGLVLAAEQIAWALRKHPARVTVFVPHYAMSGGTLLALAADEIVMDPHAVLGPVDPQIGQRPAASIVRVAESKPVGDVDDQTLIEADVARMALAQVKDTVRRLLAGRMADDQAERLADRLSQGYYTHDHSFSADDARQMGLPVSTDFPEIVHHLMALHPQPTRAHPAVQYLPVPRGARKAS
;
A
#
# COMPACT_ATOMS: atom_id res chain seq x y z
N GLY A 1 -7.45 2.36 5.12
CA GLY A 1 -6.82 3.31 4.18
C GLY A 1 -7.19 4.74 4.57
N GLY A 2 -6.59 5.75 3.93
CA GLY A 2 -6.86 7.15 4.26
C GLY A 2 -5.76 8.09 3.75
N LEU A 3 -5.80 9.34 4.19
CA LEU A 3 -4.76 10.32 3.91
C LEU A 3 -3.40 9.79 4.41
N VAL A 4 -2.39 9.72 3.54
CA VAL A 4 -1.07 9.16 3.83
C VAL A 4 -0.46 9.80 5.08
N LEU A 5 -0.52 11.13 5.19
CA LEU A 5 0.03 11.87 6.33
C LEU A 5 -0.57 11.45 7.68
N ALA A 6 -1.89 11.21 7.73
CA ALA A 6 -2.55 10.77 8.96
C ALA A 6 -2.14 9.34 9.34
N ALA A 7 -2.05 8.45 8.36
CA ALA A 7 -1.60 7.07 8.57
C ALA A 7 -0.14 7.03 9.07
N GLU A 8 0.74 7.86 8.50
CA GLU A 8 2.13 7.97 8.96
C GLU A 8 2.24 8.44 10.41
N GLN A 9 1.48 9.47 10.80
CA GLN A 9 1.49 9.96 12.18
C GLN A 9 1.06 8.89 13.18
N ILE A 10 0.01 8.14 12.87
CA ILE A 10 -0.46 7.05 13.72
C ILE A 10 0.58 5.92 13.73
N ALA A 11 1.13 5.53 12.57
CA ALA A 11 2.18 4.52 12.49
C ALA A 11 3.39 4.88 13.36
N TRP A 12 3.84 6.14 13.33
CA TRP A 12 4.92 6.61 14.19
C TRP A 12 4.58 6.60 15.67
N ALA A 13 3.34 6.94 16.03
CA ALA A 13 2.88 6.85 17.41
C ALA A 13 2.86 5.40 17.91
N LEU A 14 2.36 4.46 17.09
CA LEU A 14 2.38 3.03 17.39
C LEU A 14 3.82 2.52 17.54
N ARG A 15 4.71 2.90 16.62
CA ARG A 15 6.11 2.45 16.65
C ARG A 15 6.89 2.94 17.87
N LYS A 16 6.52 4.10 18.43
CA LYS A 16 7.14 4.67 19.64
C LYS A 16 6.44 4.23 20.93
N HIS A 17 5.34 3.50 20.83
CA HIS A 17 4.60 3.07 22.00
C HIS A 17 5.45 2.10 22.83
N PRO A 18 5.57 2.28 24.17
CA PRO A 18 6.51 1.51 24.98
C PRO A 18 6.06 0.06 25.24
N ALA A 19 4.75 -0.21 25.16
CA ALA A 19 4.21 -1.56 25.30
C ALA A 19 3.92 -2.18 23.93
N ARG A 20 3.87 -3.51 23.91
CA ARG A 20 3.56 -4.31 22.72
C ARG A 20 2.30 -3.81 22.02
N VAL A 21 2.42 -3.57 20.72
CA VAL A 21 1.32 -3.20 19.82
C VAL A 21 0.98 -4.38 18.92
N THR A 22 -0.26 -4.82 18.97
CA THR A 22 -0.81 -5.85 18.06
C THR A 22 -1.85 -5.22 17.14
N VAL A 23 -1.73 -5.43 15.83
CA VAL A 23 -2.73 -5.02 14.84
C VAL A 23 -3.51 -6.24 14.38
N PHE A 24 -4.83 -6.18 14.52
CA PHE A 24 -5.76 -7.21 14.04
C PHE A 24 -6.29 -6.83 12.65
N VAL A 25 -6.12 -7.71 11.66
CA VAL A 25 -6.58 -7.52 10.28
C VAL A 25 -7.68 -8.56 9.97
N PRO A 26 -8.96 -8.19 10.08
CA PRO A 26 -10.06 -9.13 9.91
C PRO A 26 -10.45 -9.41 8.45
N HIS A 27 -10.25 -8.43 7.55
CA HIS A 27 -10.63 -8.55 6.14
C HIS A 27 -9.53 -8.04 5.23
N TYR A 28 -9.12 -6.79 5.38
CA TYR A 28 -7.99 -6.26 4.63
C TYR A 28 -7.41 -5.00 5.28
N ALA A 29 -6.12 -4.77 5.06
CA ALA A 29 -5.45 -3.51 5.33
C ALA A 29 -4.71 -3.05 4.08
N MET A 30 -5.14 -1.94 3.48
CA MET A 30 -4.57 -1.39 2.23
C MET A 30 -3.95 -0.02 2.49
N SER A 31 -2.88 0.30 1.76
CA SER A 31 -2.21 1.61 1.79
C SER A 31 -1.87 2.01 3.24
N GLY A 32 -2.44 3.11 3.75
CA GLY A 32 -2.23 3.53 5.14
C GLY A 32 -2.54 2.46 6.19
N GLY A 33 -3.45 1.51 5.92
CA GLY A 33 -3.70 0.39 6.83
C GLY A 33 -2.50 -0.57 6.94
N THR A 34 -1.83 -0.84 5.82
CA THR A 34 -0.59 -1.61 5.80
C THR A 34 0.51 -0.88 6.58
N LEU A 35 0.62 0.45 6.46
CA LEU A 35 1.60 1.22 7.26
C LEU A 35 1.39 1.03 8.77
N LEU A 36 0.14 0.99 9.24
CA LEU A 36 -0.15 0.71 10.65
C LEU A 36 0.27 -0.72 11.03
N ALA A 37 -0.01 -1.70 10.17
CA ALA A 37 0.38 -3.09 10.40
C ALA A 37 1.91 -3.24 10.48
N LEU A 38 2.65 -2.58 9.58
CA LEU A 38 4.12 -2.58 9.58
C LEU A 38 4.71 -1.89 10.83
N ALA A 39 3.98 -0.96 11.43
CA ALA A 39 4.36 -0.29 12.67
C ALA A 39 4.10 -1.13 13.94
N ALA A 40 3.37 -2.24 13.85
CA ALA A 40 3.04 -3.11 14.98
C ALA A 40 4.13 -4.14 15.31
N ASP A 41 4.21 -4.57 16.56
CA ASP A 41 5.10 -5.66 16.99
C ASP A 41 4.60 -7.02 16.51
N GLU A 42 3.29 -7.13 16.29
CA GLU A 42 2.61 -8.33 15.80
C GLU A 42 1.42 -7.95 14.92
N ILE A 43 1.20 -8.75 13.87
CA ILE A 43 0.06 -8.64 12.98
C ILE A 43 -0.74 -9.94 13.12
N VAL A 44 -1.98 -9.85 13.60
CA VAL A 44 -2.90 -10.98 13.69
C VAL A 44 -3.90 -10.86 12.54
N MET A 45 -3.78 -11.74 11.55
CA MET A 45 -4.62 -11.72 10.35
C MET A 45 -5.66 -12.82 10.44
N ASP A 46 -6.90 -12.52 10.04
CA ASP A 46 -7.85 -13.57 9.69
C ASP A 46 -7.23 -14.43 8.56
N PRO A 47 -7.48 -15.76 8.51
CA PRO A 47 -6.90 -16.63 7.48
C PRO A 47 -7.14 -16.19 6.02
N HIS A 48 -8.21 -15.42 5.77
CA HIS A 48 -8.56 -14.90 4.46
C HIS A 48 -8.34 -13.39 4.33
N ALA A 49 -7.75 -12.75 5.36
CA ALA A 49 -7.41 -11.35 5.29
C ALA A 49 -6.19 -11.09 4.42
N VAL A 50 -6.11 -9.86 3.90
CA VAL A 50 -5.03 -9.43 3.00
C VAL A 50 -4.40 -8.11 3.43
N LEU A 51 -3.09 -7.98 3.20
CA LEU A 51 -2.40 -6.69 3.21
C LEU A 51 -2.25 -6.17 1.78
N GLY A 52 -2.15 -4.86 1.61
CA GLY A 52 -1.92 -4.23 0.31
C GLY A 52 -0.60 -3.47 0.21
N PRO A 53 -0.20 -3.07 -1.00
CA PRO A 53 0.89 -2.14 -1.23
C PRO A 53 0.67 -0.80 -0.52
N VAL A 54 1.75 -0.04 -0.40
CA VAL A 54 1.77 1.32 0.16
C VAL A 54 2.25 2.34 -0.86
N ASP A 55 2.35 1.95 -2.13
CA ASP A 55 2.81 2.83 -3.21
C ASP A 55 1.95 4.11 -3.29
N PRO A 56 2.59 5.27 -3.46
CA PRO A 56 1.88 6.54 -3.53
C PRO A 56 1.19 6.72 -4.89
N GLN A 57 0.09 7.45 -4.87
CA GLN A 57 -0.62 7.90 -6.06
C GLN A 57 -0.60 9.42 -6.16
N ILE A 58 -0.38 9.94 -7.38
CA ILE A 58 -0.48 11.37 -7.67
C ILE A 58 -1.79 11.58 -8.43
N GLY A 59 -2.74 12.28 -7.80
CA GLY A 59 -4.10 12.37 -8.31
C GLY A 59 -4.80 11.01 -8.30
N GLN A 60 -5.02 10.43 -9.49
CA GLN A 60 -5.62 9.10 -9.68
C GLN A 60 -4.69 8.13 -10.42
N ARG A 61 -3.39 8.45 -10.47
CA ARG A 61 -2.38 7.68 -11.21
C ARG A 61 -1.29 7.16 -10.26
N PRO A 62 -0.81 5.93 -10.44
CA PRO A 62 0.33 5.41 -9.67
C PRO A 62 1.59 6.26 -9.92
N ALA A 63 2.28 6.67 -8.85
CA ALA A 63 3.48 7.49 -8.97
C ALA A 63 4.56 6.82 -9.84
N ALA A 64 4.79 5.52 -9.66
CA ALA A 64 5.76 4.75 -10.44
C ALA A 64 5.45 4.78 -11.95
N SER A 65 4.18 4.75 -12.34
CA SER A 65 3.77 4.80 -13.75
C SER A 65 4.04 6.17 -14.39
N ILE A 66 3.84 7.25 -13.64
CA ILE A 66 4.14 8.61 -14.11
C ILE A 66 5.64 8.76 -14.38
N VAL A 67 6.48 8.29 -13.46
CA VAL A 67 7.94 8.29 -13.61
C VAL A 67 8.38 7.50 -14.85
N ARG A 68 7.87 6.27 -15.01
CA ARG A 68 8.20 5.41 -16.17
C ARG A 68 7.82 6.07 -17.50
N VAL A 69 6.66 6.73 -17.59
CA VAL A 69 6.26 7.42 -18.81
C VAL A 69 7.19 8.59 -19.14
N ALA A 70 7.57 9.39 -18.15
CA ALA A 70 8.49 10.51 -18.34
C ALA A 70 9.90 10.05 -18.79
N GLU A 71 10.30 8.83 -18.44
CA GLU A 71 11.61 8.25 -18.78
C GLU A 71 11.61 7.43 -20.08
N SER A 72 10.43 7.02 -20.55
CA SER A 72 10.28 6.13 -21.71
C SER A 72 10.46 6.80 -23.09
N LYS A 73 10.50 8.13 -23.15
CA LYS A 73 10.56 8.92 -24.39
C LYS A 73 11.42 10.17 -24.20
N PRO A 74 11.95 10.76 -25.29
CA PRO A 74 12.73 12.00 -25.21
C PRO A 74 11.96 13.09 -24.45
N VAL A 75 12.66 13.89 -23.63
CA VAL A 75 12.04 14.93 -22.79
C VAL A 75 11.20 15.92 -23.59
N GLY A 76 11.60 16.22 -24.84
CA GLY A 76 10.85 17.11 -25.74
C GLY A 76 9.50 16.55 -26.22
N ASP A 77 9.24 15.25 -26.02
CA ASP A 77 7.99 14.57 -26.37
C ASP A 77 7.10 14.32 -25.13
N VAL A 78 7.50 14.83 -23.96
CA VAL A 78 6.74 14.77 -22.69
C VAL A 78 6.15 16.14 -22.42
N ASP A 79 4.88 16.20 -22.06
CA ASP A 79 4.27 17.47 -21.65
C ASP A 79 4.83 17.95 -20.30
N ASP A 80 4.97 19.27 -20.14
CA ASP A 80 5.52 19.89 -18.93
C ASP A 80 4.78 19.48 -17.66
N GLN A 81 3.46 19.28 -17.75
CA GLN A 81 2.65 18.83 -16.61
C GLN A 81 3.06 17.42 -16.16
N THR A 82 3.24 16.48 -17.09
CA THR A 82 3.77 15.14 -16.79
C THR A 82 5.18 15.20 -16.21
N LEU A 83 6.04 16.13 -16.66
CA LEU A 83 7.37 16.31 -16.08
C LEU A 83 7.32 16.78 -14.62
N ILE A 84 6.46 17.74 -14.31
CA ILE A 84 6.22 18.22 -12.94
C ILE A 84 5.65 17.10 -12.07
N GLU A 85 4.65 16.36 -12.58
CA GLU A 85 4.08 15.22 -11.86
C GLU A 85 5.09 14.10 -11.63
N ALA A 86 6.00 13.86 -12.60
CA ALA A 86 7.05 12.86 -12.46
C ALA A 86 8.07 13.27 -11.37
N ASP A 87 8.40 14.55 -11.25
CA ASP A 87 9.24 15.06 -10.16
C ASP A 87 8.58 14.82 -8.79
N VAL A 88 7.31 15.21 -8.65
CA VAL A 88 6.52 14.96 -7.43
C VAL A 88 6.40 13.46 -7.14
N ALA A 89 6.20 12.64 -8.17
CA ALA A 89 6.10 11.19 -8.04
C ALA A 89 7.41 10.57 -7.53
N ARG A 90 8.58 11.01 -8.01
CA ARG A 90 9.88 10.56 -7.50
C ARG A 90 10.05 10.89 -6.03
N MET A 91 9.70 12.12 -5.62
CA MET A 91 9.74 12.52 -4.22
C MET A 91 8.83 11.65 -3.35
N ALA A 92 7.59 11.43 -3.78
CA ALA A 92 6.62 10.61 -3.05
C ALA A 92 7.10 9.15 -2.90
N LEU A 93 7.60 8.54 -3.98
CA LEU A 93 8.15 7.19 -3.96
C LEU A 93 9.31 7.06 -2.97
N ALA A 94 10.25 8.01 -2.99
CA ALA A 94 11.38 8.02 -2.07
C ALA A 94 10.94 8.20 -0.61
N GLN A 95 9.99 9.10 -0.34
CA GLN A 95 9.46 9.37 1.00
C GLN A 95 8.76 8.14 1.59
N VAL A 96 7.85 7.52 0.83
CA VAL A 96 7.13 6.33 1.30
C VAL A 96 8.11 5.17 1.55
N LYS A 97 9.08 4.97 0.66
CA LYS A 97 10.12 3.94 0.86
C LYS A 97 10.91 4.17 2.14
N ASP A 98 11.36 5.39 2.40
CA ASP A 98 12.08 5.72 3.64
C ASP A 98 11.20 5.52 4.87
N THR A 99 9.92 5.94 4.82
CA THR A 99 8.96 5.70 5.89
C THR A 99 8.85 4.21 6.22
N VAL A 100 8.61 3.36 5.22
CA VAL A 100 8.47 1.92 5.42
C VAL A 100 9.76 1.31 5.98
N ARG A 101 10.90 1.65 5.38
CA ARG A 101 12.22 1.18 5.83
C ARG A 101 12.45 1.51 7.31
N ARG A 102 12.15 2.73 7.73
CA ARG A 102 12.32 3.18 9.12
C ARG A 102 11.28 2.60 10.08
N LEU A 103 10.06 2.31 9.61
CA LEU A 103 9.06 1.58 10.39
C LEU A 103 9.46 0.13 10.63
N LEU A 104 10.23 -0.47 9.72
CA LEU A 104 10.73 -1.84 9.82
C LEU A 104 12.08 -1.97 10.53
N ALA A 105 12.88 -0.89 10.54
CA ALA A 105 14.21 -0.85 11.14
C ALA A 105 14.20 -1.40 12.58
N GLY A 106 15.20 -2.21 12.94
CA GLY A 106 15.33 -2.81 14.26
C GLY A 106 14.33 -3.94 14.60
N ARG A 107 13.37 -4.26 13.71
CA ARG A 107 12.51 -5.47 13.82
C ARG A 107 12.91 -6.59 12.85
N MET A 108 13.69 -6.24 11.82
CA MET A 108 14.30 -7.17 10.88
C MET A 108 15.67 -6.63 10.46
N ALA A 109 16.44 -7.43 9.73
CA ALA A 109 17.72 -7.00 9.19
C ALA A 109 17.55 -5.82 8.22
N ASP A 110 18.51 -4.88 8.21
CA ASP A 110 18.40 -3.64 7.43
C ASP A 110 18.27 -3.90 5.93
N ASP A 111 18.96 -4.91 5.41
CA ASP A 111 18.88 -5.32 4.00
C ASP A 111 17.49 -5.89 3.65
N GLN A 112 16.88 -6.62 4.58
CA GLN A 112 15.51 -7.13 4.44
C GLN A 112 14.49 -6.00 4.52
N ALA A 113 14.66 -5.06 5.46
CA ALA A 113 13.82 -3.88 5.58
C ALA A 113 13.86 -3.02 4.29
N GLU A 114 15.06 -2.84 3.72
CA GLU A 114 15.25 -2.13 2.46
C GLU A 114 14.53 -2.81 1.29
N ARG A 115 14.71 -4.13 1.13
CA ARG A 115 14.04 -4.90 0.07
C ARG A 115 12.52 -4.87 0.22
N LEU A 116 12.01 -5.00 1.45
CA LEU A 116 10.57 -5.00 1.69
C LEU A 116 9.97 -3.60 1.45
N ALA A 117 10.64 -2.55 1.90
CA ALA A 117 10.25 -1.17 1.64
C ALA A 117 10.18 -0.88 0.14
N ASP A 118 11.19 -1.32 -0.61
CA ASP A 118 11.22 -1.20 -2.07
C ASP A 118 10.04 -1.93 -2.72
N ARG A 119 9.87 -3.21 -2.38
CA ARG A 119 8.82 -4.08 -2.93
C ARG A 119 7.40 -3.56 -2.69
N LEU A 120 7.13 -2.97 -1.53
CA LEU A 120 5.80 -2.48 -1.16
C LEU A 120 5.49 -1.07 -1.67
N SER A 121 6.49 -0.26 -2.04
CA SER A 121 6.30 1.17 -2.35
C SER A 121 6.61 1.58 -3.79
N GLN A 122 7.43 0.81 -4.53
CA GLN A 122 7.97 1.26 -5.82
C GLN A 122 7.16 0.81 -7.06
N GLY A 123 5.89 0.43 -6.87
CA GLY A 123 4.99 0.08 -7.99
C GLY A 123 5.37 -1.23 -8.71
N TYR A 124 5.80 -2.24 -7.95
CA TYR A 124 5.90 -3.64 -8.42
C TYR A 124 4.53 -4.30 -8.58
N TYR A 125 3.53 -3.76 -7.91
CA TYR A 125 2.16 -4.28 -7.84
C TYR A 125 1.17 -3.18 -8.23
N THR A 126 -0.02 -3.60 -8.68
CA THR A 126 -1.17 -2.72 -8.73
C THR A 126 -1.63 -2.38 -7.31
N HIS A 127 -2.26 -1.23 -7.13
CA HIS A 127 -2.63 -0.75 -5.79
C HIS A 127 -3.67 -1.64 -5.07
N ASP A 128 -4.36 -2.51 -5.80
CA ASP A 128 -5.33 -3.50 -5.33
C ASP A 128 -4.74 -4.90 -5.14
N HIS A 129 -3.42 -5.07 -5.32
CA HIS A 129 -2.78 -6.37 -5.10
C HIS A 129 -2.91 -6.81 -3.65
N SER A 130 -3.18 -8.09 -3.47
CA SER A 130 -3.46 -8.70 -2.16
C SER A 130 -2.32 -9.62 -1.74
N PHE A 131 -1.74 -9.34 -0.58
CA PHE A 131 -0.80 -10.22 0.11
C PHE A 131 -1.54 -10.98 1.21
N SER A 132 -1.62 -12.30 1.07
CA SER A 132 -2.18 -13.18 2.10
C SER A 132 -1.34 -13.18 3.38
N ALA A 133 -1.86 -13.78 4.45
CA ALA A 133 -1.09 -14.00 5.67
C ALA A 133 0.22 -14.77 5.40
N ASP A 134 0.20 -15.74 4.47
CA ASP A 134 1.40 -16.50 4.11
C ASP A 134 2.39 -15.68 3.30
N ASP A 135 1.93 -14.83 2.37
CA ASP A 135 2.79 -13.89 1.66
C ASP A 135 3.49 -12.94 2.65
N ALA A 136 2.74 -12.41 3.62
CA ALA A 136 3.26 -11.52 4.64
C ALA A 136 4.29 -12.21 5.55
N ARG A 137 4.09 -13.49 5.90
CA ARG A 137 5.10 -14.31 6.60
C ARG A 137 6.35 -14.52 5.76
N GLN A 138 6.21 -14.80 4.47
CA GLN A 138 7.34 -14.97 3.55
C GLN A 138 8.16 -13.67 3.36
N MET A 139 7.52 -12.52 3.54
CA MET A 139 8.19 -11.21 3.61
C MET A 139 8.95 -10.99 4.93
N GLY A 140 8.77 -11.89 5.91
CA GLY A 140 9.36 -11.84 7.25
C GLY A 140 8.63 -10.92 8.21
N LEU A 141 7.34 -10.65 7.97
CA LEU A 141 6.50 -9.92 8.92
C LEU A 141 6.05 -10.86 10.06
N PRO A 142 5.89 -10.34 11.29
CA PRO A 142 5.49 -11.11 12.47
C PRO A 142 3.97 -11.42 12.44
N VAL A 143 3.56 -12.35 11.59
CA VAL A 143 2.16 -12.64 11.31
C VAL A 143 1.66 -13.91 12.02
N SER A 144 0.63 -13.75 12.83
CA SER A 144 -0.19 -14.83 13.40
C SER A 144 -1.53 -14.94 12.68
N THR A 145 -2.09 -16.13 12.62
CA THR A 145 -3.47 -16.39 12.14
C THR A 145 -4.37 -16.94 13.26
N ASP A 146 -3.91 -16.88 14.51
CA ASP A 146 -4.71 -17.16 15.69
C ASP A 146 -5.64 -15.96 15.95
N PHE A 147 -6.71 -15.88 15.15
CA PHE A 147 -7.61 -14.73 15.12
C PHE A 147 -8.76 -14.92 16.14
N PRO A 148 -8.89 -14.06 17.17
CA PRO A 148 -9.89 -14.26 18.21
C PRO A 148 -11.33 -13.98 17.74
N GLU A 149 -12.26 -14.90 18.02
CA GLU A 149 -13.70 -14.76 17.72
C GLU A 149 -14.34 -13.48 18.27
N ILE A 150 -13.84 -12.97 19.40
CA ILE A 150 -14.34 -11.70 19.98
C ILE A 150 -14.17 -10.51 19.01
N VAL A 151 -13.15 -10.54 18.15
CA VAL A 151 -12.93 -9.49 17.15
C VAL A 151 -13.99 -9.58 16.05
N HIS A 152 -14.36 -10.79 15.60
CA HIS A 152 -15.49 -10.97 14.68
C HIS A 152 -16.81 -10.49 15.29
N HIS A 153 -17.07 -10.81 16.56
CA HIS A 153 -18.26 -10.33 17.27
C HIS A 153 -18.29 -8.80 17.34
N LEU A 154 -17.17 -8.17 17.70
CA LEU A 154 -17.08 -6.71 17.74
C LEU A 154 -17.41 -6.08 16.37
N MET A 155 -16.90 -6.67 15.29
CA MET A 155 -17.17 -6.18 13.94
C MET A 155 -18.62 -6.36 13.52
N ALA A 156 -19.26 -7.46 13.90
CA ALA A 156 -20.68 -7.70 13.61
C ALA A 156 -21.58 -6.62 14.24
N LEU A 157 -21.16 -6.01 15.35
CA LEU A 157 -21.85 -4.88 15.99
C LEU A 157 -21.66 -3.54 15.25
N HIS A 158 -20.64 -3.45 14.39
CA HIS A 158 -20.27 -2.25 13.65
C HIS A 158 -20.16 -2.54 12.15
N PRO A 159 -21.29 -2.84 11.47
CA PRO A 159 -21.27 -3.14 10.04
C PRO A 159 -20.68 -1.96 9.26
N GLN A 160 -19.64 -2.25 8.48
CA GLN A 160 -18.99 -1.23 7.66
C GLN A 160 -19.97 -0.73 6.59
N PRO A 161 -20.09 0.59 6.37
CA PRO A 161 -20.88 1.10 5.26
C PRO A 161 -20.30 0.53 3.96
N THR A 162 -21.13 -0.21 3.22
CA THR A 162 -20.75 -0.78 1.93
C THR A 162 -20.50 0.37 0.95
N ARG A 163 -19.22 0.74 0.78
CA ARG A 163 -18.81 1.46 -0.42
C ARG A 163 -18.96 0.47 -1.57
N ALA A 164 -19.87 0.76 -2.49
CA ALA A 164 -20.02 -0.02 -3.70
C ALA A 164 -18.71 0.03 -4.50
N HIS A 165 -17.83 -0.95 -4.27
CA HIS A 165 -16.75 -1.24 -5.19
C HIS A 165 -17.38 -2.01 -6.36
N PRO A 166 -17.26 -1.53 -7.62
CA PRO A 166 -17.72 -2.31 -8.76
C PRO A 166 -17.00 -3.67 -8.73
N ALA A 167 -17.76 -4.76 -8.69
CA ALA A 167 -17.23 -6.12 -8.53
C ALA A 167 -16.34 -6.59 -9.68
N VAL A 168 -16.34 -5.86 -10.80
CA VAL A 168 -15.49 -6.07 -11.97
C VAL A 168 -15.28 -4.71 -12.63
N GLN A 169 -14.04 -4.24 -12.74
CA GLN A 169 -13.71 -3.09 -13.60
C GLN A 169 -12.75 -3.53 -14.71
N TYR A 170 -13.31 -4.24 -15.69
CA TYR A 170 -12.69 -4.44 -17.00
C TYR A 170 -13.33 -3.46 -17.97
N LEU A 171 -12.60 -2.41 -18.37
CA LEU A 171 -12.99 -1.56 -19.51
C LEU A 171 -11.85 -1.55 -20.53
N PRO A 172 -11.83 -2.52 -21.47
CA PRO A 172 -10.92 -2.47 -22.60
C PRO A 172 -11.46 -1.46 -23.61
N VAL A 173 -10.84 -0.29 -23.67
CA VAL A 173 -10.64 0.58 -24.85
C VAL A 173 -11.90 1.06 -25.62
N PRO A 174 -12.02 2.37 -25.93
CA PRO A 174 -12.94 2.82 -26.95
C PRO A 174 -12.63 2.15 -28.29
N ARG A 175 -13.64 1.56 -28.94
CA ARG A 175 -13.54 1.18 -30.36
C ARG A 175 -13.32 2.45 -31.17
N GLY A 176 -12.07 2.76 -31.48
CA GLY A 176 -11.75 3.59 -32.62
C GLY A 176 -12.18 2.87 -33.89
N ALA A 177 -13.09 3.46 -34.64
CA ALA A 177 -13.17 3.22 -36.08
C ALA A 177 -12.55 4.45 -36.77
N ARG A 178 -11.50 4.20 -37.55
CA ARG A 178 -10.74 5.17 -38.35
C ARG A 178 -11.60 5.78 -39.47
N LYS A 179 -11.11 6.95 -39.91
CA LYS A 179 -11.49 7.84 -41.03
C LYS A 179 -11.82 7.16 -42.38
N ALA A 180 -12.76 7.78 -43.10
CA ALA A 180 -12.75 8.16 -44.53
C ALA A 180 -13.99 9.05 -44.73
N SER A 181 -14.01 10.21 -45.39
CA SER A 181 -13.26 10.77 -46.52
C SER A 181 -13.01 12.27 -46.32
#